data_AF-U1JDQ3-F1
#
_entry.id   AF-U1JDQ3-F1
#
_cell.length_a   1.000
_cell.length_b   1.000
_cell.length_c   1.000
_cell.angle_alpha   90.00
_cell.angle_beta   90.00
_cell.angle_gamma   90.00
#
_symmetry.space_group_name_H-M   'P 1'
#
loop_
_entity.id
_entity.type
_entity.pdbx_description
1 polymer ?
#
loop_
_entity_poly.entity_id
_entity_poly.type
_entity_poly.pdbx_seq_one_letter_code
_entity_poly.pdbx_strand_id
1 'polypeptide(L)'
;SIWFLFKHILHRPLNLDITLPKAKSRAPIYLSRSDIQRLIASCTDMRLKTLIIVCYGCGLRIGELLRIKVTDIDGKRKTILIEQGKGDKSRYVVVSESVLKQLRCYWRVYRPSGWMFYSRWLMDKPMSPSSFRKSLRKQSHSIGLQQ
;
A
#
# COMPACT_ATOMS: atom_id res chain seq x y z
N SER A 1 -20.26 13.61 -1.84
CA SER A 1 -20.02 15.03 -1.48
C SER A 1 -21.24 15.87 -1.82
N ILE A 2 -21.55 16.91 -1.05
CA ILE A 2 -22.74 17.80 -1.24
C ILE A 2 -22.86 18.34 -2.66
N TRP A 3 -21.75 18.70 -3.31
CA TRP A 3 -21.75 19.13 -4.72
C TRP A 3 -22.26 18.05 -5.69
N PHE A 4 -21.94 16.77 -5.47
CA PHE A 4 -22.45 15.66 -6.29
C PHE A 4 -23.96 15.51 -6.14
N LEU A 5 -24.47 15.63 -4.91
CA LEU A 5 -25.91 15.61 -4.64
C LEU A 5 -26.62 16.74 -5.40
N PHE A 6 -26.12 17.98 -5.31
CA PHE A 6 -26.76 19.13 -5.97
C PHE A 6 -26.67 19.07 -7.49
N LYS A 7 -25.50 18.69 -8.03
CA LYS A 7 -25.27 18.64 -9.47
C LYS A 7 -25.95 17.44 -10.14
N HIS A 8 -25.83 16.25 -9.55
CA HIS A 8 -26.18 15.00 -10.21
C HIS A 8 -27.49 14.36 -9.73
N ILE A 9 -27.99 14.73 -8.54
CA ILE A 9 -29.26 14.19 -8.03
C ILE A 9 -30.34 15.28 -8.07
N LEU A 10 -30.04 16.47 -7.56
CA LEU A 10 -31.03 17.55 -7.43
C LEU A 10 -31.10 18.49 -8.64
N HIS A 11 -30.18 18.35 -9.61
CA HIS A 11 -30.07 19.20 -10.80
C HIS A 11 -30.18 20.72 -10.51
N ARG A 12 -29.67 21.16 -9.36
CA ARG A 12 -29.71 22.56 -8.90
C ARG A 12 -28.31 23.11 -8.72
N PRO A 13 -28.06 24.38 -9.10
CA PRO A 13 -26.77 25.01 -8.86
C PRO A 13 -26.55 25.14 -7.35
N LEU A 14 -25.40 24.66 -6.88
CA LEU A 14 -24.94 24.89 -5.52
C LEU A 14 -24.36 26.30 -5.45
N ASN A 15 -25.23 27.30 -5.23
CA ASN A 15 -24.82 28.69 -5.03
C ASN A 15 -24.30 28.89 -3.61
N LEU A 16 -23.12 28.32 -3.35
CA LEU A 16 -22.36 28.56 -2.12
C LEU A 16 -21.17 29.42 -2.50
N ASP A 17 -21.23 30.69 -2.16
CA ASP A 17 -20.13 31.64 -2.29
C ASP A 17 -19.11 31.40 -1.16
N ILE A 18 -18.55 30.19 -1.15
CA ILE A 18 -17.58 29.73 -0.17
C ILE A 18 -16.24 29.56 -0.88
N THR A 19 -15.36 30.53 -0.69
CA THR A 19 -13.94 30.36 -0.97
C THR A 19 -13.34 29.45 0.09
N LEU A 20 -13.35 28.13 -0.15
CA LEU A 20 -12.64 27.19 0.72
C LEU A 20 -11.14 27.57 0.70
N PRO A 21 -10.55 27.97 1.84
CA PRO A 21 -9.12 28.20 1.88
C PRO A 21 -8.42 26.91 1.47
N LYS A 22 -7.52 26.98 0.48
CA LYS A 22 -6.71 25.81 0.10
C LYS A 22 -6.02 25.31 1.36
N ALA A 23 -6.34 24.09 1.78
CA ALA A 23 -5.71 23.49 2.95
C ALA A 23 -4.19 23.57 2.76
N LYS A 24 -3.48 24.13 3.74
CA LYS A 24 -2.02 24.21 3.70
C LYS A 24 -1.47 22.79 3.57
N SER A 25 -0.97 22.44 2.38
CA SER A 25 -0.34 21.15 2.14
C SER A 25 1.01 21.17 2.86
N ARG A 26 1.17 20.33 3.88
CA ARG A 26 2.48 20.12 4.50
C ARG A 26 3.36 19.38 3.49
N ALA A 27 4.61 19.82 3.36
CA ALA A 27 5.58 19.12 2.53
C ALA A 27 5.68 17.65 2.96
N PRO A 28 5.78 16.70 2.02
CA PRO A 28 5.93 15.30 2.37
C PRO A 28 7.25 15.12 3.11
N ILE A 29 7.18 14.66 4.36
CA ILE A 29 8.36 14.30 5.15
C ILE A 29 8.88 12.98 4.58
N TYR A 30 10.14 12.97 4.14
CA TYR A 30 10.80 11.78 3.59
C TYR A 30 11.50 11.01 4.71
N LEU A 31 11.38 9.67 4.68
CA LEU A 31 12.14 8.79 5.56
C LEU A 31 13.55 8.59 5.01
N SER A 32 14.55 8.67 5.88
CA SER A 32 15.92 8.33 5.49
C SER A 32 16.08 6.81 5.34
N ARG A 33 17.15 6.38 4.65
CA ARG A 33 17.44 4.94 4.46
C ARG A 33 17.65 4.22 5.80
N SER A 34 18.28 4.88 6.76
CA SER A 34 18.50 4.34 8.11
C SER A 34 17.19 4.22 8.88
N ASP A 35 16.25 5.15 8.73
CA ASP A 35 14.90 5.04 9.33
C ASP A 35 14.16 3.82 8.83
N ILE A 36 14.23 3.56 7.52
CA ILE A 36 13.58 2.40 6.91
C ILE A 36 14.23 1.09 7.38
N GLN A 37 15.56 1.06 7.51
CA GLN A 37 16.26 -0.09 8.07
C GLN A 37 15.86 -0.35 9.53
N ARG A 38 15.77 0.69 10.37
CA ARG A 38 15.29 0.58 11.76
C ARG A 38 13.84 0.11 11.82
N LEU A 39 12.99 0.61 10.92
CA LEU A 39 11.60 0.19 10.82
C LEU A 39 11.48 -1.29 10.44
N ILE A 40 12.22 -1.75 9.44
CA ILE A 40 12.20 -3.16 9.00
C ILE A 40 12.80 -4.08 10.06
N ALA A 41 13.87 -3.64 10.76
CA ALA A 41 14.52 -4.42 11.81
C ALA A 41 13.65 -4.59 13.06
N SER A 42 12.90 -3.55 13.44
CA SER A 42 12.00 -3.57 14.60
C SER A 42 10.70 -4.36 14.37
N CYS A 43 10.36 -4.68 13.12
CA CYS A 43 9.14 -5.42 12.81
C CYS A 43 9.25 -6.89 13.25
N THR A 44 8.49 -7.25 14.28
CA THR A 44 8.32 -8.66 14.71
C THR A 44 7.31 -9.42 13.84
N ASP A 45 6.27 -8.73 13.34
CA ASP A 45 5.27 -9.31 12.44
C ASP A 45 5.85 -9.48 11.02
N MET A 46 6.05 -10.74 10.60
CA MET A 46 6.57 -11.10 9.29
C MET A 46 5.72 -10.53 8.14
N ARG A 47 4.40 -10.44 8.33
CA ARG A 47 3.48 -9.92 7.31
C ARG A 47 3.65 -8.41 7.13
N LEU A 48 3.71 -7.66 8.23
CA LEU A 48 3.99 -6.23 8.20
C LEU A 48 5.38 -5.96 7.59
N LYS A 49 6.40 -6.71 8.02
CA LYS A 49 7.76 -6.62 7.50
C LYS A 49 7.82 -6.82 5.98
N THR A 50 7.13 -7.84 5.48
CA THR A 50 7.07 -8.14 4.04
C THR A 50 6.36 -7.03 3.27
N LEU A 51 5.25 -6.51 3.78
CA LEU A 51 4.55 -5.37 3.17
C LEU A 51 5.45 -4.14 3.04
N ILE A 52 6.20 -3.80 4.11
CA ILE A 52 7.12 -2.64 4.10
C ILE A 52 8.24 -2.87 3.09
N ILE A 53 8.87 -4.05 3.08
CA ILE A 53 9.97 -4.38 2.16
C ILE A 53 9.51 -4.29 0.70
N VAL A 54 8.34 -4.84 0.37
CA VAL A 54 7.82 -4.81 -1.01
C VAL A 54 7.39 -3.39 -1.40
N CYS A 55 6.72 -2.66 -0.49
CA CYS A 55 6.32 -1.29 -0.72
C CYS A 55 7.52 -0.39 -1.04
N TYR A 56 8.58 -0.49 -0.22
CA TYR A 56 9.80 0.30 -0.37
C TYR A 56 10.64 -0.17 -1.56
N GLY A 57 10.86 -1.49 -1.66
CA GLY A 57 11.74 -2.08 -2.67
C GLY A 57 11.20 -1.99 -4.10
N CYS A 58 9.88 -1.96 -4.27
CA CYS A 58 9.23 -1.88 -5.57
C CYS A 58 8.55 -0.52 -5.82
N GLY A 59 8.59 0.43 -4.87
CA GLY A 59 7.98 1.75 -5.01
C GLY A 59 6.46 1.74 -5.25
N LEU A 60 5.76 0.74 -4.69
CA LEU A 60 4.33 0.54 -4.95
C LEU A 60 3.46 1.44 -4.09
N ARG A 61 2.33 1.89 -4.64
CA ARG A 61 1.29 2.52 -3.82
C ARG A 61 0.61 1.46 -2.95
N ILE A 62 0.12 1.86 -1.78
CA ILE A 62 -0.60 0.95 -0.86
C ILE A 62 -1.74 0.21 -1.56
N GLY A 63 -2.51 0.89 -2.40
CA GLY A 63 -3.60 0.27 -3.16
C GLY A 63 -3.14 -0.77 -4.17
N GLU A 64 -1.99 -0.54 -4.81
CA GLU A 64 -1.38 -1.47 -5.78
C GLU A 64 -0.82 -2.69 -5.02
N LEU A 65 -0.06 -2.45 -3.94
CA LEU A 65 0.55 -3.47 -3.09
C LEU A 65 -0.47 -4.50 -2.57
N LEU A 66 -1.61 -4.03 -2.07
CA LEU A 66 -2.62 -4.89 -1.45
C LEU A 66 -3.44 -5.68 -2.48
N ARG A 67 -3.37 -5.30 -3.76
CA ARG A 67 -4.04 -5.97 -4.88
C ARG A 67 -3.13 -6.92 -5.65
N ILE A 68 -1.91 -7.16 -5.19
CA ILE A 68 -1.04 -8.16 -5.82
C ILE A 68 -1.62 -9.55 -5.58
N LYS A 69 -1.83 -10.31 -6.66
CA LYS A 69 -2.14 -11.74 -6.62
C LYS A 69 -0.86 -12.56 -6.67
N VAL A 70 -0.94 -13.80 -6.21
CA VAL A 70 0.19 -14.74 -6.28
C VAL A 70 0.60 -15.00 -7.73
N THR A 71 -0.36 -15.01 -8.65
CA THR A 71 -0.15 -15.18 -10.10
C THR A 71 0.60 -14.03 -10.76
N ASP A 72 0.59 -12.84 -10.15
CA ASP A 72 1.19 -11.64 -10.74
C ASP A 72 2.71 -11.60 -10.53
N ILE A 73 3.25 -12.48 -9.68
CA ILE A 73 4.66 -12.52 -9.30
C ILE A 73 5.39 -13.54 -10.17
N ASP A 74 6.20 -13.05 -11.12
CA ASP A 74 7.10 -13.89 -11.89
C ASP A 74 8.49 -13.92 -11.22
N GLY A 75 8.77 -15.01 -10.50
CA GLY A 75 10.05 -15.21 -9.84
C GLY A 75 11.22 -15.47 -10.79
N LYS A 76 10.99 -15.91 -12.03
CA LYS A 76 12.05 -16.14 -13.03
C LYS A 76 12.45 -14.83 -13.70
N ARG A 77 11.46 -14.05 -14.13
CA ARG A 77 11.67 -12.72 -14.74
C ARG A 77 11.96 -11.63 -13.72
N LYS A 78 11.75 -11.92 -12.42
CA LYS A 78 11.90 -10.98 -11.31
C LYS A 78 11.01 -9.76 -11.47
N THR A 79 9.77 -9.98 -11.86
CA THR A 79 8.80 -8.92 -12.13
C THR A 79 7.50 -9.16 -11.40
N ILE A 80 6.83 -8.09 -11.00
CA ILE A 80 5.44 -8.12 -10.54
C ILE A 80 4.58 -7.35 -11.53
N LEU A 81 3.50 -7.98 -11.99
CA LEU A 81 2.46 -7.30 -12.74
C LEU A 81 1.59 -6.48 -11.78
N ILE A 82 1.45 -5.19 -12.04
CA ILE A 82 0.56 -4.30 -11.30
C ILE A 82 -0.62 -3.97 -12.19
N GLU A 83 -1.76 -4.59 -11.89
CA GLU A 83 -3.05 -4.29 -12.53
C GLU A 83 -3.62 -2.97 -11.98
N GLN A 84 -4.21 -2.15 -12.86
CA GLN A 84 -4.88 -0.87 -12.52
C GLN A 84 -3.96 0.27 -12.03
N GLY A 85 -2.99 0.67 -12.86
CA GLY A 85 -2.36 1.98 -12.73
C GLY A 85 -3.32 3.14 -13.07
N LYS A 86 -2.88 4.39 -12.89
CA LYS A 86 -3.65 5.59 -13.31
C LYS A 86 -4.01 5.47 -14.80
N GLY A 87 -5.29 5.52 -15.13
CA GLY A 87 -5.79 5.33 -16.50
C GLY A 87 -5.97 3.87 -16.93
N ASP A 88 -6.09 2.95 -15.96
CA ASP A 88 -6.37 1.52 -16.17
C ASP A 88 -5.30 0.75 -16.97
N LYS A 89 -4.07 1.29 -17.00
CA LYS A 89 -2.94 0.64 -17.65
C LYS A 89 -2.18 -0.22 -16.65
N SER A 90 -1.99 -1.49 -17.00
CA SER A 90 -1.13 -2.41 -16.26
C SER A 90 0.35 -2.12 -16.56
N ARG A 91 1.22 -2.37 -15.59
CA ARG A 91 2.68 -2.23 -15.76
C ARG A 91 3.44 -3.34 -15.04
N TYR A 92 4.61 -3.70 -15.55
CA TYR A 92 5.55 -4.56 -14.84
C TYR A 92 6.49 -3.72 -13.98
N VAL A 93 6.75 -4.20 -12.76
CA VAL A 93 7.73 -3.62 -11.85
C VAL A 93 8.83 -4.64 -11.60
N VAL A 94 10.08 -4.24 -11.82
CA VAL A 94 11.26 -5.07 -11.56
C VAL A 94 11.45 -5.19 -10.05
N VAL A 95 11.73 -6.40 -9.59
CA VAL A 95 11.89 -6.75 -8.18
C VAL A 95 13.32 -7.18 -7.92
N SER A 96 13.92 -6.63 -6.86
CA SER A 96 15.25 -7.05 -6.43
C SER A 96 15.23 -8.46 -5.83
N GLU A 97 16.39 -9.14 -5.88
CA GLU A 97 16.50 -10.51 -5.35
C GLU A 97 16.18 -10.60 -3.85
N SER A 98 16.50 -9.55 -3.09
CA SER A 98 16.19 -9.49 -1.66
C SER A 98 14.69 -9.45 -1.39
N VAL A 99 13.93 -8.68 -2.18
CA VAL A 99 12.47 -8.62 -2.08
C VAL A 99 11.84 -9.95 -2.50
N LEU A 100 12.32 -10.58 -3.58
CA LEU A 100 11.86 -11.91 -3.99
C LEU A 100 12.13 -12.97 -2.93
N LYS A 101 13.31 -12.94 -2.30
CA LYS A 101 13.63 -13.84 -1.19
C LYS A 101 12.66 -13.65 -0.03
N GLN A 102 12.35 -12.41 0.32
CA GLN A 102 11.37 -12.10 1.37
C GLN A 102 9.96 -12.58 1.01
N LEU A 103 9.52 -12.38 -0.24
CA LEU A 103 8.23 -12.87 -0.74
C LEU A 103 8.15 -14.40 -0.69
N ARG A 104 9.23 -15.10 -1.07
CA ARG A 104 9.32 -16.58 -0.96
C ARG A 104 9.26 -17.05 0.49
N CYS A 105 9.97 -16.39 1.40
CA CYS A 105 9.88 -16.69 2.84
C CYS A 105 8.45 -16.51 3.34
N TYR A 106 7.79 -15.40 2.99
CA TYR A 106 6.40 -15.15 3.35
C TYR A 106 5.46 -16.21 2.79
N TRP A 107 5.61 -16.57 1.50
CA TRP A 107 4.78 -17.58 0.85
C TRP A 107 4.93 -18.96 1.51
N ARG A 108 6.14 -19.35 1.93
CA ARG A 108 6.38 -20.62 2.63
C ARG A 108 5.62 -20.73 3.96
N VAL A 109 5.45 -19.62 4.68
CA VAL A 109 4.79 -19.58 5.99
C VAL A 109 3.28 -19.48 5.85
N TYR A 110 2.77 -18.58 5.00
CA TYR A 110 1.34 -18.27 4.91
C TYR A 110 0.60 -18.99 3.78
N ARG A 111 1.32 -19.53 2.78
CA ARG A 111 0.78 -20.27 1.62
C ARG A 111 -0.45 -19.59 0.97
N PRO A 112 -0.39 -18.29 0.62
CA PRO A 112 -1.50 -17.65 -0.08
C PRO A 112 -1.73 -18.32 -1.44
N SER A 113 -3.00 -18.49 -1.82
CA SER A 113 -3.44 -19.06 -3.10
C SER A 113 -3.97 -18.01 -4.08
N GLY A 114 -4.69 -16.99 -3.58
CA GLY A 114 -5.24 -15.89 -4.38
C GLY A 114 -4.47 -14.58 -4.19
N TRP A 115 -4.93 -13.76 -3.25
CA TRP A 115 -4.25 -12.50 -2.89
C TRP A 115 -2.98 -12.76 -2.11
N MET A 116 -1.88 -12.12 -2.52
CA MET A 116 -0.60 -12.24 -1.79
C MET A 116 -0.74 -11.73 -0.35
N PHE A 117 -1.48 -10.63 -0.17
CA PHE A 117 -1.78 -10.05 1.14
C PHE A 117 -3.30 -10.05 1.39
N TYR A 118 -3.81 -11.12 1.97
CA TYR A 118 -5.24 -11.30 2.24
C TYR A 118 -5.69 -10.71 3.59
N SER A 119 -7.00 -10.55 3.78
CA SER A 119 -7.57 -10.17 5.07
C SER A 119 -7.52 -11.34 6.05
N ARG A 120 -7.17 -11.08 7.32
CA ARG A 120 -7.11 -12.13 8.36
C ARG A 120 -8.47 -12.81 8.58
N TRP A 121 -9.56 -12.10 8.29
CA TRP A 121 -10.93 -12.57 8.49
C TRP A 121 -11.55 -13.19 7.24
N LEU A 122 -11.05 -12.85 6.06
CA LEU A 122 -11.59 -13.27 4.76
C LEU A 122 -10.43 -13.47 3.78
N MET A 123 -10.00 -14.72 3.61
CA MET A 123 -8.84 -15.04 2.77
C MET A 123 -9.04 -14.69 1.29
N ASP A 124 -10.30 -14.67 0.83
CA ASP A 124 -10.66 -14.34 -0.55
C ASP A 124 -10.65 -12.84 -0.84
N LYS A 125 -10.38 -12.00 0.17
CA LYS A 125 -10.33 -10.54 0.03
C LYS A 125 -8.94 -10.00 0.32
N PRO A 126 -8.50 -8.93 -0.40
CA PRO A 126 -7.25 -8.28 -0.09
C PRO A 126 -7.30 -7.63 1.30
N MET A 127 -6.13 -7.49 1.92
CA MET A 127 -5.98 -6.77 3.17
C MET A 127 -6.46 -5.32 3.01
N SER A 128 -7.20 -4.82 4.01
CA SER A 128 -7.68 -3.43 3.99
C SER A 128 -6.51 -2.43 4.12
N PRO A 129 -6.49 -1.35 3.31
CA PRO A 129 -5.52 -0.26 3.44
C PRO A 129 -5.46 0.34 4.85
N SER A 130 -6.60 0.43 5.53
CA SER A 130 -6.69 0.96 6.89
C SER A 130 -5.97 0.07 7.89
N SER A 131 -6.05 -1.26 7.71
CA SER A 131 -5.35 -2.21 8.57
C SER A 131 -3.83 -2.08 8.41
N PHE A 132 -3.35 -1.99 7.17
CA PHE A 132 -1.92 -1.79 6.91
C PHE A 132 -1.43 -0.45 7.50
N ARG A 133 -2.13 0.66 7.23
CA ARG A 133 -1.79 1.98 7.77
C ARG A 133 -1.76 2.00 9.29
N LYS A 134 -2.73 1.35 9.96
CA LYS A 134 -2.79 1.26 11.42
C LYS A 134 -1.58 0.51 11.98
N SER A 135 -1.24 -0.64 11.40
CA SER A 135 -0.06 -1.42 11.81
C SER A 135 1.25 -0.68 11.57
N LEU A 136 1.38 -0.03 10.40
CA LEU A 136 2.55 0.76 10.05
C LEU A 136 2.74 1.94 11.02
N ARG A 137 1.66 2.68 11.33
CA ARG A 137 1.71 3.79 12.28
C ARG A 137 2.06 3.33 13.68
N LYS A 138 1.51 2.19 14.13
CA LYS A 138 1.86 1.61 15.44
C LYS A 138 3.36 1.31 15.51
N GLN A 139 3.91 0.71 14.45
CA GLN A 139 5.33 0.38 14.37
C GLN A 139 6.22 1.62 14.28
N SER A 140 5.80 2.66 13.55
CA SER A 140 6.58 3.91 13.46
C SER A 140 6.69 4.60 14.82
N HIS A 141 5.60 4.60 15.59
CA HIS A 141 5.58 5.19 16.93
C HIS A 141 6.49 4.43 17.89
N SER A 142 6.56 3.10 17.81
CA SER A 142 7.40 2.31 18.73
C SER A 142 8.90 2.54 18.54
N ILE A 143 9.32 3.04 17.38
CA ILE A 143 10.73 3.39 17.10
C ILE A 143 11.01 4.90 17.17
N GLY A 144 10.05 5.69 17.67
CA GLY A 144 10.22 7.14 17.81
C GLY A 144 10.31 7.89 16.48
N LEU A 145 9.90 7.28 15.36
CA LEU A 145 9.69 8.02 14.11
C LEU A 145 8.41 8.83 14.29
N GLN A 146 8.55 10.05 14.82
CA GLN A 146 7.42 10.97 14.92
C GLN A 146 6.94 11.35 13.52
N GLN A 147 5.64 11.13 13.29
CA GLN A 147 4.85 11.59 12.16
C GLN A 147 3.78 12.54 12.68
#